data_AF-A0A4Q2U721-F1
#
_entry.id   AF-A0A4Q2U721-F1
#
_cell.length_a   1.000
_cell.length_b   1.000
_cell.length_c   1.000
_cell.angle_alpha   90.00
_cell.angle_beta   90.00
_cell.angle_gamma   90.00
#
_symmetry.space_group_name_H-M   'P 1'
#
loop_
_entity.id
_entity.type
_entity.pdbx_description
1 polymer ?
#
loop_
_entity_poly.entity_id
_entity_poly.type
_entity_poly.pdbx_seq_one_letter_code
_entity_poly.pdbx_strand_id
1 'polypeptide(L)'
;MAAIDDLFAAAAAAQANAYAPYSRFKVGAAVLTPSGRIFPGCNVENAAYPQGSCAEAGAIAAMALAGERAIAAVMVVGDGDALVTPCGGCRQRIREFAGPGTPIHVAGPEGPRRSFTLDELLPASFGPDHLHHRPLGPGRSDDARDQQLPCQPSDRALPPDRTVATEATAGAARP
;
A
#
# COMPACT_ATOMS: atom_id res chain seq x y z
N MET A 1 -12.15 4.33 18.94
CA MET A 1 -10.85 4.56 18.27
C MET A 1 -9.95 3.39 18.64
N ALA A 2 -9.33 2.73 17.67
CA ALA A 2 -8.37 1.67 17.98
C ALA A 2 -7.20 2.27 18.78
N ALA A 3 -6.70 1.53 19.78
CA ALA A 3 -5.60 1.98 20.60
C ALA A 3 -4.28 1.92 19.78
N ILE A 4 -3.29 2.72 20.16
CA ILE A 4 -1.94 2.65 19.55
C ILE A 4 -1.35 1.24 19.63
N ASP A 5 -1.72 0.49 20.68
CA ASP A 5 -1.30 -0.89 20.91
C ASP A 5 -1.88 -1.86 19.86
N ASP A 6 -3.14 -1.66 19.44
CA ASP A 6 -3.76 -2.46 18.37
C ASP A 6 -3.03 -2.23 17.05
N LEU A 7 -2.65 -0.97 16.79
CA LEU A 7 -1.94 -0.59 15.57
C LEU A 7 -0.50 -1.14 15.56
N PHE A 8 0.18 -1.12 16.72
CA PHE A 8 1.47 -1.75 16.91
C PHE A 8 1.40 -3.27 16.70
N ALA A 9 0.45 -3.94 17.36
CA ALA A 9 0.28 -5.39 17.24
C ALA A 9 0.03 -5.82 15.80
N ALA A 10 -0.81 -5.10 15.06
CA ALA A 10 -1.08 -5.37 13.65
C ALA A 10 0.17 -5.19 12.76
N ALA A 11 0.93 -4.12 12.97
CA ALA A 11 2.15 -3.85 12.21
C ALA A 11 3.25 -4.88 12.52
N ALA A 12 3.45 -5.24 13.79
CA ALA A 12 4.42 -6.25 14.21
C ALA A 12 4.07 -7.64 13.66
N ALA A 13 2.79 -8.03 13.69
CA ALA A 13 2.33 -9.27 13.07
C ALA A 13 2.57 -9.30 11.55
N ALA A 14 2.43 -8.16 10.87
CA ALA A 14 2.74 -8.06 9.44
C ALA A 14 4.24 -8.17 9.17
N GLN A 15 5.09 -7.52 9.98
CA GLN A 15 6.55 -7.57 9.87
C GLN A 15 7.08 -9.01 9.83
N ALA A 16 6.51 -9.91 10.64
CA ALA A 16 6.89 -11.33 10.67
C ALA A 16 6.78 -12.02 9.30
N ASN A 17 5.82 -11.56 8.48
CA ASN A 17 5.51 -12.09 7.15
C ASN A 17 6.25 -11.37 6.01
N ALA A 18 7.10 -10.39 6.32
CA ALA A 18 7.88 -9.66 5.31
C ALA A 18 8.73 -10.61 4.45
N TYR A 19 8.64 -10.43 3.12
CA TYR A 19 9.51 -11.11 2.16
C TYR A 19 10.69 -10.20 1.83
N ALA A 20 11.79 -10.37 2.57
CA ALA A 20 12.98 -9.54 2.44
C ALA A 20 14.29 -10.36 2.34
N PRO A 21 14.43 -11.27 1.36
CA PRO A 21 15.61 -12.13 1.27
C PRO A 21 16.89 -11.38 0.86
N TYR A 22 16.78 -10.20 0.24
CA TYR A 22 17.93 -9.45 -0.28
C TYR A 22 18.48 -8.50 0.79
N SER A 23 17.65 -7.63 1.37
CA SER A 23 18.11 -6.73 2.44
C SER A 23 18.24 -7.42 3.79
N ARG A 24 17.48 -8.50 4.02
CA ARG A 24 17.27 -9.11 5.34
C ARG A 24 16.71 -8.13 6.38
N PHE A 25 16.09 -7.05 5.91
CA PHE A 25 15.50 -6.00 6.74
C PHE A 25 13.98 -6.06 6.65
N LYS A 26 13.34 -6.58 7.69
CA LYS A 26 11.89 -6.76 7.76
C LYS A 26 11.22 -5.52 8.35
N VAL A 27 10.21 -5.01 7.64
CA VAL A 27 9.42 -3.85 8.03
C VAL A 27 7.95 -4.24 8.00
N GLY A 28 7.24 -3.91 9.07
CA GLY A 28 5.79 -3.98 9.14
C GLY A 28 5.19 -2.57 9.21
N ALA A 29 3.97 -2.42 8.70
CA ALA A 29 3.20 -1.20 8.84
C ALA A 29 1.73 -1.51 9.07
N ALA A 30 1.01 -0.57 9.68
CA ALA A 30 -0.43 -0.64 9.78
C ALA A 30 -1.04 0.75 9.60
N VAL A 31 -2.12 0.81 8.82
CA VAL A 31 -2.88 2.02 8.54
C VAL A 31 -4.22 1.95 9.28
N LEU A 32 -4.50 2.95 10.11
CA LEU A 32 -5.80 3.16 10.74
C LEU A 32 -6.64 4.11 9.89
N THR A 33 -7.89 3.76 9.61
CA THR A 33 -8.84 4.65 8.92
C THR A 33 -9.77 5.35 9.90
N PRO A 34 -10.45 6.45 9.49
CA PRO A 34 -11.47 7.10 10.31
C PRO A 34 -12.64 6.19 10.72
N SER A 35 -12.93 5.15 9.93
CA SER A 35 -13.93 4.12 10.27
C SER A 35 -13.48 3.18 11.40
N GLY A 36 -12.23 3.29 11.86
CA GLY A 36 -11.65 2.48 12.93
C GLY A 36 -11.06 1.15 12.46
N ARG A 37 -10.99 0.92 11.14
CA ARG A 37 -10.42 -0.30 10.57
C ARG A 37 -8.90 -0.19 10.47
N ILE A 38 -8.20 -1.30 10.67
CA ILE A 38 -6.76 -1.40 10.58
C ILE A 38 -6.37 -2.25 9.37
N PHE A 39 -5.46 -1.74 8.55
CA PHE A 39 -4.93 -2.40 7.37
C PHE A 39 -3.43 -2.63 7.54
N PRO A 40 -3.00 -3.87 7.83
CA PRO A 40 -1.59 -4.21 7.96
C PRO A 40 -0.90 -4.40 6.60
N GLY A 41 0.41 -4.19 6.56
CA GLY A 41 1.26 -4.43 5.40
C GLY A 41 2.70 -4.72 5.81
N CYS A 42 3.45 -5.36 4.92
CA CYS A 42 4.88 -5.66 5.12
C CYS A 42 5.66 -5.40 3.84
N ASN A 43 6.97 -5.23 3.93
CA ASN A 43 7.78 -5.09 2.73
C ASN A 43 7.89 -6.42 1.97
N VAL A 44 7.80 -6.31 0.64
CA VAL A 44 7.95 -7.42 -0.30
C VAL A 44 9.01 -7.02 -1.32
N GLU A 45 10.15 -7.67 -1.26
CA GLU A 45 11.24 -7.43 -2.19
C GLU A 45 11.11 -8.24 -3.48
N ASN A 46 11.87 -7.84 -4.49
CA ASN A 46 11.90 -8.50 -5.79
C ASN A 46 13.35 -8.54 -6.30
N ALA A 47 13.74 -9.57 -7.05
CA ALA A 47 15.09 -9.65 -7.63
C ALA A 47 15.42 -8.45 -8.54
N ALA A 48 14.42 -7.95 -9.28
CA ALA A 48 14.57 -6.81 -10.19
C ALA A 48 14.16 -5.52 -9.47
N TYR A 49 15.12 -4.78 -8.95
CA TYR A 49 14.83 -3.46 -8.39
C TYR A 49 14.49 -2.48 -9.54
N PRO A 50 13.43 -1.65 -9.42
CA PRO A 50 12.71 -1.24 -8.21
C PRO A 50 11.34 -1.93 -7.99
N GLN A 51 11.12 -3.17 -8.43
CA GLN A 51 9.80 -3.82 -8.39
C GLN A 51 9.32 -4.25 -6.98
N GLY A 52 10.08 -3.95 -5.92
CA GLY A 52 9.66 -4.20 -4.54
C GLY A 52 8.63 -3.18 -4.04
N SER A 53 8.02 -3.49 -2.90
CA SER A 53 7.09 -2.59 -2.21
C SER A 53 7.46 -2.46 -0.74
N CYS A 54 7.41 -1.23 -0.22
CA CYS A 54 7.51 -0.96 1.21
C CYS A 54 6.24 -1.43 1.96
N ALA A 55 6.35 -1.54 3.28
CA ALA A 55 5.27 -2.02 4.14
C ALA A 55 4.05 -1.08 4.11
N GLU A 56 4.29 0.23 4.16
CA GLU A 56 3.28 1.27 4.14
C GLU A 56 2.52 1.27 2.81
N ALA A 57 3.24 1.05 1.70
CA ALA A 57 2.62 0.93 0.38
C ALA A 57 1.69 -0.29 0.30
N GLY A 58 2.06 -1.42 0.89
CA GLY A 58 1.20 -2.60 1.01
C GLY A 58 -0.05 -2.35 1.86
N ALA A 59 0.12 -1.71 3.02
CA ALA A 59 -0.99 -1.34 3.91
C ALA A 59 -1.99 -0.38 3.23
N ILE A 60 -1.47 0.63 2.51
CA ILE A 60 -2.29 1.58 1.72
C ILE A 60 -3.02 0.86 0.58
N ALA A 61 -2.36 -0.07 -0.12
CA ALA A 61 -3.01 -0.85 -1.16
C ALA A 61 -4.16 -1.70 -0.60
N ALA A 62 -3.97 -2.34 0.56
CA ALA A 62 -5.02 -3.10 1.24
C ALA A 62 -6.19 -2.21 1.69
N MET A 63 -5.90 -1.05 2.26
CA MET A 63 -6.91 -0.02 2.59
C MET A 63 -7.72 0.38 1.35
N ALA A 64 -7.04 0.69 0.25
CA ALA A 64 -7.66 1.14 -0.98
C ALA A 64 -8.52 0.05 -1.63
N LEU A 65 -8.04 -1.20 -1.64
CA LEU A 65 -8.79 -2.38 -2.09
C LEU A 65 -10.10 -2.54 -1.30
N ALA A 66 -10.08 -2.23 -0.02
CA ALA A 66 -11.24 -2.30 0.87
C ALA A 66 -12.20 -1.08 0.77
N GLY A 67 -11.99 -0.18 -0.19
CA GLY A 67 -12.84 0.98 -0.45
C GLY A 67 -12.55 2.22 0.41
N GLU A 68 -11.59 2.16 1.32
CA GLU A 68 -11.24 3.28 2.20
C GLU A 68 -10.26 4.24 1.49
N ARG A 69 -10.39 5.55 1.76
CA ARG A 69 -9.61 6.62 1.08
C ARG A 69 -9.05 7.68 2.03
N ALA A 70 -9.09 7.42 3.34
CA ALA A 70 -8.61 8.35 4.35
C ALA A 70 -7.82 7.61 5.42
N ILE A 71 -6.70 8.21 5.83
CA ILE A 71 -5.80 7.69 6.87
C ILE A 71 -5.92 8.56 8.11
N ALA A 72 -6.29 7.93 9.23
CA ALA A 72 -6.34 8.55 10.55
C ALA A 72 -5.00 8.44 11.30
N ALA A 73 -4.26 7.35 11.13
CA ALA A 73 -2.91 7.15 11.70
C ALA A 73 -2.13 6.08 10.94
N VAL A 74 -0.80 6.10 11.06
CA VAL A 74 0.09 5.06 10.54
C VAL A 74 1.03 4.58 11.64
N MET A 75 1.29 3.27 11.71
CA MET A 75 2.37 2.67 12.50
C MET A 75 3.38 2.04 11.55
N VAL A 76 4.68 2.22 11.84
CA VAL A 76 5.79 1.55 11.16
C VAL A 76 6.67 0.85 12.19
N VAL A 77 6.97 -0.41 11.97
CA VAL A 77 7.79 -1.27 12.84
C VAL A 77 8.98 -1.79 12.04
N GLY A 78 10.19 -1.65 12.59
CA GLY A 78 11.40 -2.22 12.00
C GLY A 78 12.49 -2.51 13.03
N ASP A 79 13.31 -3.53 12.74
CA ASP A 79 14.33 -4.04 13.64
C ASP A 79 15.65 -3.28 13.42
N GLY A 80 15.74 -2.06 13.95
CA GLY A 80 16.96 -1.26 13.91
C GLY A 80 17.12 -0.40 15.15
N ASP A 81 18.37 -0.07 15.51
CA ASP A 81 18.65 0.85 16.64
C ASP A 81 18.17 2.27 16.33
N ALA A 82 18.28 2.67 15.07
CA ALA A 82 17.74 3.93 14.58
C ALA A 82 16.22 3.86 14.35
N LEU A 83 15.56 5.02 14.38
CA LEU A 83 14.14 5.12 14.05
C LEU A 83 13.90 4.75 12.58
N VAL A 84 13.05 3.75 12.35
CA VAL A 84 12.63 3.32 11.00
C VAL A 84 11.45 4.17 10.54
N THR A 85 11.75 5.39 10.06
CA THR A 85 10.73 6.29 9.50
C THR A 85 10.31 5.88 8.09
N PRO A 86 9.08 6.21 7.63
CA PRO A 86 8.69 5.97 6.25
C PRO A 86 9.68 6.57 5.25
N CYS A 87 9.95 5.86 4.16
CA CYS A 87 10.79 6.39 3.08
C CYS A 87 10.08 7.54 2.35
N GLY A 88 10.82 8.37 1.60
CA GLY A 88 10.23 9.53 0.91
C GLY A 88 9.03 9.18 0.01
N GLY A 89 9.10 8.06 -0.72
CA GLY A 89 7.99 7.56 -1.53
C GLY A 89 6.76 7.17 -0.71
N CYS A 90 6.95 6.58 0.48
CA CYS A 90 5.83 6.24 1.36
C CYS A 90 5.23 7.47 2.03
N ARG A 91 6.04 8.46 2.41
CA ARG A 91 5.53 9.75 2.89
C ARG A 91 4.62 10.40 1.85
N GLN A 92 5.04 10.38 0.59
CA GLN A 92 4.25 10.92 -0.52
C GLN A 92 2.95 10.12 -0.76
N ARG A 93 2.98 8.79 -0.63
CA ARG A 93 1.77 7.95 -0.71
C ARG A 93 0.81 8.21 0.45
N ILE A 94 1.32 8.35 1.67
CA ILE A 94 0.51 8.69 2.85
C ILE A 94 -0.16 10.05 2.64
N ARG A 95 0.58 11.05 2.14
CA ARG A 95 0.09 12.41 1.86
C ARG A 95 -1.07 12.50 0.87
N GLU A 96 -1.27 11.47 0.04
CA GLU A 96 -2.44 11.39 -0.84
C GLU A 96 -3.74 11.17 -0.06
N PHE A 97 -3.67 10.47 1.08
CA PHE A 97 -4.83 10.03 1.86
C PHE A 97 -4.89 10.61 3.28
N ALA A 98 -3.93 11.46 3.64
CA ALA A 98 -3.72 11.95 5.00
C ALA A 98 -3.54 13.47 5.03
N GLY A 99 -3.97 14.10 6.12
CA GLY A 99 -3.73 15.52 6.37
C GLY A 99 -2.35 15.79 6.99
N PRO A 100 -1.87 17.05 7.02
CA PRO A 100 -0.56 17.40 7.57
C PRO A 100 -0.40 16.99 9.04
N GLY A 101 -1.49 17.03 9.82
CA GLY A 101 -1.51 16.62 11.23
C GLY A 101 -1.67 15.12 11.47
N THR A 102 -1.77 14.28 10.43
CA THR A 102 -1.96 12.84 10.61
C THR A 102 -0.75 12.23 11.34
N PRO A 103 -0.97 11.52 12.46
CA PRO A 103 0.12 10.92 13.24
C PRO A 103 0.73 9.71 12.53
N ILE A 104 2.06 9.65 12.56
CA ILE A 104 2.89 8.56 12.08
C ILE A 104 3.76 8.09 13.24
N HIS A 105 3.45 6.90 13.73
CA HIS A 105 4.14 6.25 14.84
C HIS A 105 5.25 5.35 14.30
N VAL A 106 6.42 5.42 14.93
CA VAL A 106 7.57 4.57 14.64
C VAL A 106 7.88 3.75 15.88
N ALA A 107 8.01 2.46 15.68
CA ALA A 107 8.22 1.48 16.73
C ALA A 107 9.41 0.56 16.40
N GLY A 108 10.02 0.04 17.46
CA GLY A 108 10.97 -1.07 17.39
C GLY A 108 10.39 -2.33 18.04
N PRO A 109 11.22 -3.37 18.21
CA PRO A 109 10.81 -4.63 18.85
C PRO A 109 10.22 -4.45 20.26
N GLU A 110 10.67 -3.44 21.00
CA GLU A 110 10.22 -3.12 22.35
C GLU A 110 8.94 -2.26 22.42
N GLY A 111 8.42 -1.81 21.27
CA GLY A 111 7.20 -1.00 21.18
C GLY A 111 7.37 0.37 20.51
N PRO A 112 6.33 1.23 20.58
CA PRO A 112 6.35 2.58 20.03
C PRO A 112 7.46 3.43 20.66
N ARG A 113 8.29 4.06 19.82
CA ARG A 113 9.43 4.89 20.24
C ARG A 113 9.17 6.38 20.05
N ARG A 114 8.65 6.76 18.88
CA ARG A 114 8.41 8.17 18.54
C ARG A 114 7.20 8.31 17.64
N SER A 115 6.50 9.43 17.81
CA SER A 115 5.43 9.86 16.91
C SER A 115 5.85 11.13 16.20
N PHE A 116 5.43 11.25 14.95
CA PHE A 116 5.56 12.43 14.12
C PHE A 116 4.20 12.80 13.55
N THR A 117 4.05 14.04 13.08
CA THR A 117 3.01 14.37 12.10
C THR A 117 3.53 14.12 10.68
N LEU A 118 2.62 14.03 9.72
CA LEU A 118 3.01 13.97 8.30
C LEU A 118 3.81 15.21 7.88
N ASP A 119 3.43 16.41 8.35
CA ASP A 119 4.12 17.66 8.01
C ASP A 119 5.55 17.73 8.56
N GLU A 120 5.81 17.15 9.74
CA GLU A 120 7.18 17.04 10.28
C GLU A 120 8.06 16.13 9.40
N LEU A 121 7.48 15.10 8.78
CA LEU A 121 8.22 14.16 7.93
C LEU A 121 8.29 14.59 6.46
N LEU A 122 7.33 15.39 5.98
CA LEU A 122 7.23 15.82 4.59
C LEU A 122 6.73 17.28 4.51
N PRO A 123 7.54 18.25 4.97
CA PRO A 123 7.15 19.66 4.98
C PRO A 123 7.04 20.19 3.56
N ALA A 124 6.11 21.13 3.34
CA ALA A 124 5.88 21.79 2.05
C ALA A 124 5.71 20.80 0.88
N SER A 125 4.99 19.70 1.12
CA SER A 125 4.85 18.59 0.18
C SER A 125 3.99 18.91 -1.05
N PHE A 126 4.40 18.38 -2.21
CA PHE A 126 3.56 18.31 -3.40
C PHE A 126 2.34 17.39 -3.15
N GLY A 127 1.20 17.65 -3.79
CA GLY A 127 0.07 16.70 -3.88
C GLY A 127 -1.16 17.31 -4.56
N PRO A 128 -2.39 16.82 -4.31
CA PRO A 128 -3.57 17.14 -5.13
C PRO A 128 -3.83 18.63 -5.34
N ASP A 129 -3.57 19.46 -4.33
CA ASP A 129 -3.74 20.93 -4.39
C ASP A 129 -2.82 21.61 -5.42
N HIS A 130 -1.78 20.93 -5.90
CA HIS A 130 -0.86 21.43 -6.92
C HIS A 130 -1.30 21.06 -8.35
N LEU A 131 -2.25 20.14 -8.49
CA LEU A 131 -2.68 19.60 -9.77
C LEU A 131 -3.91 20.32 -10.35
N HIS A 132 -4.39 21.39 -9.72
CA HIS A 132 -5.52 22.17 -10.22
C HIS A 132 -5.29 22.55 -11.69
N HIS A 133 -6.16 22.05 -12.56
CA HIS A 133 -6.13 22.40 -13.95
C HIS A 133 -6.52 23.86 -14.09
N ARG A 134 -5.60 24.67 -14.60
CA ARG A 134 -5.97 25.95 -15.19
C ARG A 134 -6.92 25.62 -16.34
N PRO A 135 -8.16 26.17 -16.38
CA PRO A 135 -9.03 25.97 -17.51
C PRO A 135 -8.24 26.34 -18.76
N LEU A 136 -8.21 25.43 -19.73
CA LEU A 136 -7.66 25.77 -21.03
C LEU A 136 -8.46 26.98 -21.54
N GLY A 137 -7.76 27.95 -22.14
CA GLY A 137 -8.39 29.18 -22.62
C GLY A 137 -9.63 28.91 -23.50
N PRO A 138 -10.46 29.94 -23.74
CA PRO A 138 -11.76 29.78 -24.39
C PRO A 138 -11.62 28.95 -25.69
N GLY A 139 -12.37 27.83 -25.76
CA GLY A 139 -12.40 26.93 -26.92
C GLY A 139 -11.75 25.56 -26.76
N ARG A 140 -11.26 25.17 -25.58
CA ARG A 140 -10.83 23.80 -25.28
C ARG A 140 -11.62 23.28 -24.08
N SER A 141 -12.61 22.42 -24.30
CA SER A 141 -13.39 21.84 -23.20
C SER A 141 -12.57 20.78 -22.44
N ASP A 142 -12.71 20.79 -21.12
CA ASP A 142 -12.10 19.82 -20.17
C ASP A 142 -12.86 18.47 -20.14
N ASP A 143 -13.65 18.14 -21.17
CA ASP A 143 -14.64 17.04 -21.23
C ASP A 143 -14.06 15.62 -21.16
N ALA A 144 -12.77 15.44 -20.85
CA ALA A 144 -12.15 14.13 -20.76
C ALA A 144 -12.10 13.54 -19.34
N ARG A 145 -12.54 14.25 -18.29
CA ARG A 145 -12.28 13.83 -16.89
C ARG A 145 -13.48 13.55 -16.01
N ASP A 146 -14.70 13.83 -16.47
CA ASP A 146 -15.94 13.45 -15.77
C ASP A 146 -16.65 12.25 -16.40
N GLN A 147 -15.99 11.56 -17.34
CA GLN A 147 -16.36 10.20 -17.68
C GLN A 147 -15.83 9.29 -16.56
N GLN A 148 -16.61 9.24 -15.48
CA GLN A 148 -16.96 7.98 -14.86
C GLN A 148 -17.02 6.93 -15.97
N LEU A 149 -15.96 6.14 -16.14
CA LEU A 149 -16.07 4.88 -16.86
C LEU A 149 -16.84 3.99 -15.88
N PRO A 150 -18.16 3.75 -16.04
CA PRO A 150 -18.70 2.53 -15.47
C PRO A 150 -17.79 1.43 -16.00
N CYS A 151 -17.29 0.59 -15.10
CA CYS A 151 -16.86 -0.74 -15.48
C CYS A 151 -18.09 -1.42 -16.08
N GLN A 152 -18.34 -1.18 -17.36
CA GLN A 152 -19.30 -1.91 -18.15
C GLN A 152 -18.77 -3.35 -18.09
N PRO A 153 -19.54 -4.32 -17.58
CA PRO A 153 -19.13 -5.70 -17.69
C PRO A 153 -18.95 -5.95 -19.19
N SER A 154 -17.74 -6.31 -19.60
CA SER A 154 -17.53 -6.67 -20.99
C SER A 154 -18.43 -7.87 -21.28
N ASP A 155 -19.46 -7.69 -22.11
CA ASP A 155 -20.21 -8.76 -22.77
C ASP A 155 -19.30 -9.51 -23.76
N ARG A 156 -18.22 -10.08 -23.23
CA ARG A 156 -17.47 -11.14 -23.88
C ARG A 156 -18.04 -12.42 -23.34
N ALA A 157 -18.97 -13.00 -24.09
CA ALA A 157 -19.29 -14.40 -23.97
C ALA A 157 -17.97 -15.19 -23.88
N LEU A 158 -17.81 -15.92 -22.77
CA LEU A 158 -16.70 -16.84 -22.57
C LEU A 158 -16.71 -17.82 -23.76
N PRO A 159 -15.59 -18.02 -24.49
CA PRO A 159 -15.54 -19.07 -25.49
C PRO A 159 -15.78 -20.42 -24.78
N PRO A 160 -16.51 -21.36 -25.41
CA PRO A 160 -16.83 -22.63 -24.76
C PRO A 160 -15.55 -23.40 -24.43
N ASP A 161 -15.62 -24.01 -23.25
CA ASP A 161 -14.62 -24.85 -22.59
C ASP A 161 -13.84 -25.73 -23.58
N ARG A 162 -12.55 -25.42 -23.76
CA ARG A 162 -11.64 -26.34 -24.45
C ARG A 162 -11.29 -27.43 -23.46
N THR A 163 -12.05 -28.53 -23.53
CA THR A 163 -11.69 -29.82 -22.97
C THR A 163 -10.22 -30.10 -23.27
N VAL A 164 -9.39 -30.11 -22.22
CA VAL A 164 -8.03 -30.61 -22.30
C VAL A 164 -8.13 -32.12 -22.49
N ALA A 165 -7.92 -32.57 -23.72
CA ALA A 165 -7.71 -33.98 -24.01
C ALA A 165 -6.40 -34.41 -23.34
N THR A 166 -6.49 -35.22 -22.30
CA THR A 166 -5.35 -35.94 -21.74
C THR A 166 -4.96 -37.05 -22.73
N GLU A 167 -3.95 -36.80 -23.56
CA GLU A 167 -3.25 -37.87 -24.26
C GLU A 167 -2.29 -38.56 -23.28
N ALA A 168 -2.74 -39.70 -22.74
CA ALA A 168 -1.89 -40.64 -22.05
C ALA A 168 -0.96 -41.31 -23.08
N THR A 169 0.31 -40.90 -23.10
CA THR A 169 1.35 -41.64 -23.82
C THR A 169 1.92 -42.70 -22.88
N ALA A 170 1.63 -43.96 -23.22
CA ALA A 170 2.17 -45.14 -22.58
C ALA A 170 3.69 -45.23 -22.82
N GLY A 171 4.46 -45.03 -21.76
CA GLY A 171 5.89 -45.35 -21.71
C GLY A 171 6.08 -46.79 -21.24
N ALA A 172 6.43 -47.67 -22.19
CA ALA A 172 6.66 -49.08 -21.99
C ALA A 172 7.79 -49.37 -20.99
N ALA A 173 7.53 -50.31 -20.07
CA ALA A 173 8.54 -50.95 -19.26
C ALA A 173 9.20 -52.10 -20.04
N ARG A 174 10.55 -52.19 -19.96
CA ARG A 174 11.39 -53.40 -19.77
C ARG A 174 12.82 -53.21 -20.30
N PRO A 175 13.79 -54.06 -19.92
CA PRO A 175 13.76 -55.15 -18.92
C PRO A 175 14.48 -54.82 -17.60
#